data_AF-A0A4V0I2I1-F1
#
_entry.id   AF-A0A4V0I2I1-F1
#
_cell.length_a   1.000
_cell.length_b   1.000
_cell.length_c   1.000
_cell.angle_alpha   90.00
_cell.angle_beta   90.00
_cell.angle_gamma   90.00
#
_symmetry.space_group_name_H-M   'P 1'
#
loop_
_entity.id
_entity.type
_entity.pdbx_description
1 polymer ?
#
loop_
_entity_poly.entity_id
_entity_poly.type
_entity_poly.pdbx_seq_one_letter_code
_entity_poly.pdbx_strand_id
1 'polypeptide(L)'
;MPISVRCPTCDRGHKAPDRAAGHTLKCLACGHPMAVPELDPADILLNEEQTEPAPAPPPSDEEDDTTPLPFEAPSTADEPPRRPKPRKPKSKPDLATLPPLTTNDPPLWRRHLHWLLVFAMLPLVVSLLAKGNDADLLQRLAESLRDAPPDVQVRFESAIESKDGVELDDIINIFPGHRLKGAWLSRDTHAHWVMALAATAAYLVFFMFLASDGSAKPTDVLAVGLFTATVGIGVLLLVQFIASATGGRFFVGKGLLILLLAVFKFIAFSYNAAMDPENGFLLSFVGFTLGVGLCEELVKATPLFRHRSTDEGKTWRGLFIWGLASGAGFGIAEGILYSGRYYNGVSGPGIYFVRFVSCVALHAVWSGSVAITLYLCRGLFDRAEHWRDWIVPVLVVIGVPMVLHGLYDTSLKRDMNWLAVVVAAASFGWLAFLSSRLYSGDDAQAHQEMLAEYARRRKAMR
;
A
#
# COMPACT_ATOMS: atom_id res chain seq x y z
N MET A 1 -1.83 -26.15 -10.25
CA MET A 1 -3.06 -26.71 -10.84
C MET A 1 -3.17 -28.17 -10.40
N PRO A 2 -4.34 -28.66 -9.95
CA PRO A 2 -4.45 -30.01 -9.41
C PRO A 2 -3.99 -31.08 -10.42
N ILE A 3 -3.03 -31.92 -10.03
CA ILE A 3 -2.46 -33.00 -10.83
C ILE A 3 -3.47 -34.14 -10.90
N SER A 4 -3.87 -34.55 -12.11
CA SER A 4 -4.78 -35.68 -12.30
C SER A 4 -3.99 -36.98 -12.34
N VAL A 5 -4.26 -37.89 -11.41
CA VAL A 5 -3.56 -39.18 -11.30
C VAL A 5 -4.59 -40.30 -11.27
N ARG A 6 -4.38 -41.36 -12.07
CA ARG A 6 -5.22 -42.56 -12.04
C ARG A 6 -4.61 -43.61 -11.10
N CYS A 7 -5.44 -44.24 -10.28
CA CYS A 7 -4.98 -45.33 -9.42
C CYS A 7 -4.63 -46.56 -10.28
N PRO A 8 -3.43 -47.14 -10.17
CA PRO A 8 -3.01 -48.28 -11.00
C PRO A 8 -3.81 -49.56 -10.72
N THR A 9 -4.51 -49.64 -9.59
CA THR A 9 -5.26 -50.84 -9.20
C THR A 9 -6.74 -50.78 -9.59
N CYS A 10 -7.38 -49.62 -9.47
CA CYS A 10 -8.83 -49.49 -9.69
C CYS A 10 -9.22 -48.50 -10.79
N ASP A 11 -8.25 -47.92 -11.48
CA ASP A 11 -8.38 -46.97 -12.60
C ASP A 11 -9.23 -45.72 -12.34
N ARG A 12 -9.55 -45.42 -11.07
CA ARG A 12 -10.27 -44.21 -10.71
C ARG A 12 -9.33 -43.01 -10.73
N GLY A 13 -9.80 -41.92 -11.34
CA GLY A 13 -9.09 -40.64 -11.36
C GLY A 13 -9.20 -39.91 -10.02
N HIS A 14 -8.07 -39.36 -9.56
CA HIS A 14 -7.96 -38.51 -8.38
C HIS A 14 -7.28 -37.20 -8.75
N LYS A 15 -7.64 -36.11 -8.05
CA LYS A 15 -6.98 -34.81 -8.15
C LYS A 15 -6.06 -34.63 -6.93
N ALA A 16 -4.76 -34.55 -7.17
CA ALA A 16 -3.76 -34.28 -6.13
C ALA A 16 -3.35 -32.80 -6.14
N PRO A 17 -3.11 -32.17 -4.98
CA PRO A 17 -2.58 -30.81 -4.92
C PRO A 17 -1.12 -30.76 -5.38
N ASP A 18 -0.67 -29.62 -5.94
CA ASP A 18 0.68 -29.45 -6.51
C ASP A 18 1.81 -29.85 -5.55
N ARG A 19 1.67 -29.53 -4.26
CA ARG A 19 2.63 -29.92 -3.20
C ARG A 19 2.80 -31.43 -3.00
N ALA A 20 1.95 -32.24 -3.62
CA ALA A 20 2.03 -33.69 -3.57
C ALA A 20 2.77 -34.29 -4.78
N ALA A 21 3.24 -33.48 -5.74
CA ALA A 21 4.10 -33.92 -6.82
C ALA A 21 5.35 -34.64 -6.26
N GLY A 22 5.71 -35.79 -6.82
CA GLY A 22 6.82 -36.62 -6.32
C GLY A 22 6.52 -37.42 -5.04
N HIS A 23 5.33 -37.28 -4.43
CA HIS A 23 4.94 -38.00 -3.22
C HIS A 23 3.92 -39.11 -3.50
N THR A 24 3.87 -40.11 -2.60
CA THR A 24 2.88 -41.20 -2.65
C THR A 24 1.64 -40.86 -1.84
N LEU A 25 0.46 -40.97 -2.45
CA LEU A 25 -0.84 -40.80 -1.79
C LEU A 25 -1.58 -42.13 -1.73
N LYS A 26 -2.58 -42.26 -0.86
CA LYS A 26 -3.48 -43.42 -0.85
C LYS A 26 -4.70 -43.13 -1.72
N CYS A 27 -5.06 -44.07 -2.59
CA CYS A 27 -6.29 -44.01 -3.38
C CYS A 27 -7.52 -43.93 -2.44
N LEU A 28 -8.39 -42.95 -2.66
CA LEU A 28 -9.60 -42.76 -1.85
C LEU A 28 -10.65 -43.86 -2.05
N ALA A 29 -10.54 -44.65 -3.12
CA ALA A 29 -11.49 -45.71 -3.44
C ALA A 29 -11.05 -47.09 -2.90
N CYS A 30 -9.80 -47.49 -3.12
CA CYS A 30 -9.31 -48.83 -2.76
C CYS A 30 -8.18 -48.83 -1.72
N GLY A 31 -7.65 -47.67 -1.34
CA GLY A 31 -6.57 -47.54 -0.35
C GLY A 31 -5.16 -47.85 -0.88
N HIS A 32 -5.01 -48.27 -2.13
CA HIS A 32 -3.71 -48.59 -2.72
C HIS A 32 -2.80 -47.34 -2.82
N PRO A 33 -1.50 -47.44 -2.51
CA PRO A 33 -0.55 -46.34 -2.71
C PRO A 33 -0.40 -46.00 -4.19
N MET A 34 -0.46 -44.72 -4.52
CA MET A 34 -0.32 -44.17 -5.88
C MET A 34 0.71 -43.05 -5.85
N ALA A 35 1.72 -43.14 -6.70
CA ALA A 35 2.71 -42.08 -6.86
C ALA A 35 2.12 -40.94 -7.69
N VAL A 36 2.26 -39.71 -7.20
CA VAL A 36 1.94 -38.52 -7.99
C VAL A 36 3.20 -38.16 -8.79
N PRO A 37 3.13 -38.08 -10.14
CA PRO A 37 4.30 -37.77 -10.94
C PRO A 37 4.86 -36.40 -10.56
N GLU A 38 6.18 -36.31 -10.49
CA GLU A 38 6.89 -35.05 -10.36
C GLU A 38 6.85 -34.37 -11.73
N LEU A 39 6.27 -33.17 -11.79
CA LEU A 39 6.21 -32.41 -13.04
C LEU A 39 7.53 -31.67 -13.21
N ASP A 40 8.22 -31.90 -14.33
CA ASP A 40 9.34 -31.06 -14.73
C ASP A 40 8.79 -29.65 -15.02
N PRO A 41 9.30 -28.59 -14.36
CA PRO A 41 8.91 -27.20 -14.65
C PRO A 41 9.01 -26.83 -16.14
N ALA A 42 9.88 -27.50 -16.91
CA ALA A 42 10.02 -27.29 -18.35
C ALA A 42 8.82 -27.83 -19.15
N ASP A 43 8.19 -28.93 -18.73
CA ASP A 43 7.04 -29.55 -19.42
C ASP A 43 5.75 -28.76 -19.23
N ILE A 44 5.66 -27.96 -18.15
CA ILE A 44 4.52 -27.07 -17.89
C ILE A 44 4.54 -25.88 -18.85
N LEU A 45 5.72 -25.36 -19.18
CA LEU A 45 5.88 -24.20 -20.08
C LEU A 45 5.73 -24.57 -21.56
N LEU A 46 5.91 -25.84 -21.93
CA LEU A 46 5.85 -26.30 -23.32
C LEU A 46 4.49 -26.89 -23.74
N ASN A 47 3.60 -27.20 -22.78
CA ASN A 47 2.29 -27.82 -23.07
C ASN A 47 1.09 -26.85 -22.95
N GLU A 48 1.32 -25.56 -22.71
CA GLU A 48 0.21 -24.56 -22.64
C GLU A 48 -0.42 -24.23 -24.02
N GLU A 49 0.14 -24.71 -25.14
CA GLU A 49 -0.32 -24.36 -26.50
C GLU A 49 -1.23 -25.40 -27.19
N GLN A 50 -1.56 -26.54 -26.56
CA GLN A 50 -2.47 -27.54 -27.14
C GLN A 50 -3.45 -28.10 -26.10
N THR A 51 -4.47 -27.32 -25.76
CA THR A 51 -5.74 -27.89 -25.28
C THR A 51 -6.83 -27.53 -26.27
N GLU A 52 -6.92 -28.29 -27.37
CA GLU A 52 -8.13 -28.27 -28.18
C GLU A 52 -9.32 -28.70 -27.31
N PRO A 53 -10.44 -27.98 -27.34
CA PRO A 53 -11.64 -28.39 -26.62
C PRO A 53 -12.10 -29.75 -27.15
N ALA A 54 -12.16 -30.75 -26.27
CA ALA A 54 -12.67 -32.07 -26.62
C ALA A 54 -14.05 -31.93 -27.30
N PRO A 55 -14.28 -32.59 -28.45
CA PRO A 55 -15.56 -32.52 -29.14
C PRO A 55 -16.67 -33.03 -28.21
N ALA A 56 -17.80 -32.31 -28.20
CA ALA A 56 -18.97 -32.72 -27.47
C ALA A 56 -19.38 -34.14 -27.90
N PRO A 57 -19.77 -35.03 -26.96
CA PRO A 57 -20.25 -36.35 -27.31
C PRO A 57 -21.50 -36.20 -28.21
N PRO A 58 -21.62 -36.99 -29.29
CA PRO A 58 -22.83 -36.98 -30.10
C PRO A 58 -24.04 -37.41 -29.25
N PRO A 59 -25.26 -36.93 -29.58
CA PRO A 59 -26.47 -37.42 -28.95
C PRO A 59 -26.57 -38.92 -29.20
N SER A 60 -26.61 -39.72 -28.13
CA SER A 60 -26.89 -41.14 -28.21
C SER A 60 -28.36 -41.32 -28.52
N ASP A 61 -28.65 -41.71 -29.76
CA ASP A 61 -29.94 -42.26 -30.15
C ASP A 61 -30.21 -43.53 -29.32
N GLU A 62 -31.42 -43.59 -28.77
CA GLU A 62 -31.98 -44.78 -28.13
C GLU A 62 -32.20 -45.85 -29.20
N GLU A 63 -31.27 -46.81 -29.30
CA GLU A 63 -31.52 -48.07 -30.01
C GLU A 63 -31.65 -49.23 -29.01
N ASP A 64 -32.85 -49.80 -29.06
CA ASP A 64 -33.35 -51.00 -28.43
C ASP A 64 -32.58 -52.21 -28.97
N ASP A 65 -31.52 -52.65 -28.26
CA ASP A 65 -30.80 -53.89 -28.58
C ASP A 65 -31.08 -54.95 -27.49
N THR A 66 -32.14 -55.71 -27.73
CA THR A 66 -32.44 -56.96 -27.06
C THR A 66 -31.47 -58.05 -27.52
N THR A 67 -30.32 -58.19 -26.84
CA THR A 67 -29.50 -59.40 -26.94
C THR A 67 -29.70 -60.31 -25.72
N PRO A 68 -30.06 -61.60 -25.89
CA PRO A 68 -30.34 -62.51 -24.78
C PRO A 68 -29.04 -62.99 -24.12
N LEU A 69 -28.93 -62.73 -22.81
CA LEU A 69 -27.85 -63.23 -21.97
C LEU A 69 -27.94 -64.77 -21.83
N PRO A 70 -26.78 -65.48 -21.79
CA PRO A 70 -26.75 -66.92 -21.59
C PRO A 70 -27.22 -67.31 -20.19
N PHE A 71 -28.13 -68.29 -20.17
CA PHE A 71 -28.72 -68.91 -18.99
C PHE A 71 -27.65 -69.66 -18.20
N GLU A 72 -27.12 -69.06 -17.13
CA GLU A 72 -26.33 -69.78 -16.13
C GLU A 72 -27.25 -70.59 -15.21
N ALA A 73 -26.92 -71.88 -15.09
CA ALA A 73 -27.68 -72.88 -14.35
C ALA A 73 -27.68 -72.61 -12.83
N PRO A 74 -28.73 -73.04 -12.11
CA PRO A 74 -28.90 -72.75 -10.70
C PRO A 74 -27.99 -73.66 -9.86
N SER A 75 -26.92 -73.08 -9.30
CA SER A 75 -26.15 -73.72 -8.24
C SER A 75 -26.91 -73.58 -6.92
N THR A 76 -27.44 -74.72 -6.49
CA THR A 76 -28.15 -74.94 -5.25
C THR A 76 -27.15 -75.01 -4.09
N ALA A 77 -27.09 -73.96 -3.29
CA ALA A 77 -26.61 -74.03 -1.91
C ALA A 77 -27.33 -72.95 -1.10
N ASP A 78 -28.29 -73.40 -0.30
CA ASP A 78 -29.01 -72.61 0.70
C ASP A 78 -28.05 -71.92 1.68
N GLU A 79 -27.67 -70.67 1.42
CA GLU A 79 -27.22 -69.75 2.47
C GLU A 79 -28.40 -68.83 2.82
N PRO A 80 -28.92 -68.87 4.06
CA PRO A 80 -30.07 -68.07 4.45
C PRO A 80 -29.76 -66.57 4.25
N PRO A 81 -30.74 -65.75 3.81
CA PRO A 81 -30.52 -64.34 3.54
C PRO A 81 -29.97 -63.66 4.80
N ARG A 82 -28.69 -63.28 4.76
CA ARG A 82 -28.07 -62.51 5.85
C ARG A 82 -28.85 -61.21 6.00
N ARG A 83 -29.65 -61.13 7.08
CA ARG A 83 -30.38 -59.93 7.47
C ARG A 83 -29.42 -58.73 7.39
N PRO A 84 -29.76 -57.65 6.66
CA PRO A 84 -28.91 -56.47 6.61
C PRO A 84 -28.69 -56.00 8.04
N LYS A 85 -27.42 -55.97 8.48
CA LYS A 85 -27.06 -55.49 9.82
C LYS A 85 -27.67 -54.09 9.99
N PRO A 86 -28.39 -53.82 11.08
CA PRO A 86 -28.99 -52.52 11.32
C PRO A 86 -27.90 -51.46 11.23
N ARG A 87 -28.01 -50.55 10.25
CA ARG A 87 -27.09 -49.42 10.13
C ARG A 87 -27.17 -48.66 11.44
N LYS A 88 -26.05 -48.60 12.17
CA LYS A 88 -25.96 -47.81 13.40
C LYS A 88 -26.46 -46.39 13.08
N PRO A 89 -27.39 -45.83 13.87
CA PRO A 89 -27.85 -44.47 13.66
C PRO A 89 -26.63 -43.56 13.66
N LYS A 90 -26.44 -42.80 12.57
CA LYS A 90 -25.38 -41.78 12.53
C LYS A 90 -25.63 -40.84 13.70
N SER A 91 -24.63 -40.71 14.58
CA SER A 91 -24.66 -39.75 15.67
C SER A 91 -25.02 -38.38 15.10
N LYS A 92 -26.07 -37.75 15.63
CA LYS A 92 -26.37 -36.37 15.27
C LYS A 92 -25.13 -35.53 15.65
N PRO A 93 -24.62 -34.67 14.75
CA PRO A 93 -23.50 -33.80 15.09
C PRO A 93 -23.90 -32.92 16.27
N ASP A 94 -23.04 -32.85 17.29
CA ASP A 94 -23.29 -32.06 18.49
C ASP A 94 -23.20 -30.57 18.14
N LEU A 95 -24.35 -29.91 18.10
CA LEU A 95 -24.46 -28.49 17.76
C LEU A 95 -23.69 -27.60 18.75
N ALA A 96 -23.45 -28.06 19.98
CA ALA A 96 -22.69 -27.34 20.99
C ALA A 96 -21.17 -27.34 20.74
N THR A 97 -20.67 -28.29 19.95
CA THR A 97 -19.25 -28.35 19.54
C THR A 97 -18.92 -27.50 18.32
N LEU A 98 -19.93 -26.95 17.65
CA LEU A 98 -19.71 -26.09 16.51
C LEU A 98 -19.25 -24.71 16.99
N PRO A 99 -18.16 -24.15 16.41
CA PRO A 99 -17.71 -22.82 16.78
C PRO A 99 -18.85 -21.81 16.57
N PRO A 100 -19.00 -20.84 17.49
CA PRO A 100 -20.05 -19.84 17.38
C PRO A 100 -19.91 -19.10 16.05
N LEU A 101 -21.06 -18.73 15.46
CA LEU A 101 -21.14 -17.88 14.28
C LEU A 101 -20.78 -16.43 14.65
N THR A 102 -19.65 -16.23 15.32
CA THR A 102 -19.04 -14.92 15.43
C THR A 102 -18.24 -14.73 14.16
N THR A 103 -18.55 -13.69 13.41
CA THR A 103 -17.60 -13.21 12.40
C THR A 103 -16.29 -12.95 13.15
N ASN A 104 -15.14 -13.33 12.59
CA ASN A 104 -13.82 -13.05 13.18
C ASN A 104 -13.48 -11.54 13.09
N ASP A 105 -14.50 -10.70 13.22
CA ASP A 105 -14.42 -9.28 13.04
C ASP A 105 -13.85 -8.63 14.28
N PRO A 106 -12.92 -7.68 14.12
CA PRO A 106 -12.48 -6.88 15.23
C PRO A 106 -13.67 -6.05 15.77
N PRO A 107 -13.66 -5.74 17.08
CA PRO A 107 -14.72 -4.94 17.69
C PRO A 107 -14.89 -3.59 16.98
N LEU A 108 -16.11 -3.05 16.96
CA LEU A 108 -16.47 -1.85 16.20
C LEU A 108 -15.54 -0.65 16.47
N TRP A 109 -15.17 -0.41 17.73
CA TRP A 109 -14.27 0.69 18.08
C TRP A 109 -12.91 0.58 17.37
N ARG A 110 -12.42 -0.65 17.16
CA ARG A 110 -11.16 -0.92 16.48
C ARG A 110 -11.27 -0.76 14.98
N ARG A 111 -12.43 -1.06 14.38
CA ARG A 111 -12.73 -0.75 12.97
C ARG A 111 -12.60 0.75 12.70
N HIS A 112 -12.93 1.59 13.66
CA HIS A 112 -12.90 3.05 13.55
C HIS A 112 -11.64 3.71 14.12
N LEU A 113 -10.67 2.95 14.62
CA LEU A 113 -9.48 3.52 15.27
C LEU A 113 -8.61 4.36 14.31
N HIS A 114 -8.67 4.11 12.99
CA HIS A 114 -7.98 4.92 11.98
C HIS A 114 -8.42 6.40 11.99
N TRP A 115 -9.61 6.71 12.50
CA TRP A 115 -10.09 8.08 12.65
C TRP A 115 -9.29 8.90 13.66
N LEU A 116 -8.52 8.27 14.54
CA LEU A 116 -7.60 9.00 15.42
C LEU A 116 -6.54 9.79 14.64
N LEU A 117 -6.24 9.40 13.39
CA LEU A 117 -5.34 10.16 12.51
C LEU A 117 -5.88 11.57 12.20
N VAL A 118 -7.20 11.82 12.32
CA VAL A 118 -7.76 13.16 12.18
C VAL A 118 -7.24 14.09 13.29
N PHE A 119 -7.04 13.59 14.50
CA PHE A 119 -6.48 14.40 15.59
C PHE A 119 -5.02 14.81 15.32
N ALA A 120 -4.29 14.03 14.52
CA ALA A 120 -2.96 14.40 14.07
C ALA A 120 -2.97 15.64 13.14
N MET A 121 -4.12 16.08 12.64
CA MET A 121 -4.27 17.34 11.88
C MET A 121 -4.35 18.59 12.76
N LEU A 122 -4.58 18.46 14.07
CA LEU A 122 -4.74 19.63 14.93
C LEU A 122 -3.53 20.59 14.88
N PRO A 123 -2.26 20.14 14.93
CA PRO A 123 -1.12 21.04 14.78
C PRO A 123 -1.12 21.81 13.46
N LEU A 124 -1.45 21.14 12.35
CA LEU A 124 -1.55 21.77 11.03
C LEU A 124 -2.64 22.84 11.00
N VAL A 125 -3.86 22.51 11.45
CA VAL A 125 -4.99 23.44 11.47
C VAL A 125 -4.67 24.66 12.34
N VAL A 126 -4.14 24.43 13.54
CA VAL A 126 -3.73 25.53 14.44
C VAL A 126 -2.64 26.37 13.79
N SER A 127 -1.60 25.76 13.22
CA SER A 127 -0.49 26.49 12.59
C SER A 127 -0.95 27.32 11.38
N LEU A 128 -1.85 26.79 10.56
CA LEU A 128 -2.33 27.47 9.36
C LEU A 128 -3.33 28.60 9.67
N LEU A 129 -4.13 28.45 10.74
CA LEU A 129 -5.10 29.47 11.17
C LEU A 129 -4.47 30.53 12.09
N ALA A 130 -3.40 30.19 12.83
CA ALA A 130 -2.73 31.10 13.75
C ALA A 130 -1.62 31.96 13.09
N LYS A 131 -1.40 31.83 11.77
CA LYS A 131 -0.31 32.47 10.99
C LYS A 131 -0.31 34.02 11.00
N GLY A 132 -1.11 34.66 11.84
CA GLY A 132 -1.06 36.11 12.12
C GLY A 132 0.14 36.56 12.98
N ASN A 133 0.95 35.65 13.52
CA ASN A 133 2.02 35.97 14.48
C ASN A 133 3.44 35.50 14.10
N ASP A 134 3.63 34.83 12.94
CA ASP A 134 4.97 34.60 12.43
C ASP A 134 5.46 35.92 11.86
N ALA A 135 6.13 36.72 12.69
CA ALA A 135 6.89 37.88 12.23
C ALA A 135 7.67 37.46 10.99
N ASP A 136 7.56 38.28 9.93
CA ASP A 136 8.19 38.01 8.64
C ASP A 136 9.65 37.59 8.88
N LEU A 137 10.16 36.61 8.14
CA LEU A 137 11.52 36.09 8.33
C LEU A 137 12.54 37.23 8.37
N LEU A 138 12.31 38.26 7.54
CA LEU A 138 13.09 39.50 7.50
C LEU A 138 12.99 40.29 8.81
N GLN A 139 11.82 40.40 9.42
CA GLN A 139 11.65 41.02 10.73
C GLN A 139 12.43 40.24 11.79
N ARG A 140 12.30 38.92 11.84
CA ARG A 140 13.03 38.10 12.83
C ARG A 140 14.54 38.16 12.63
N LEU A 141 15.00 38.23 11.39
CA LEU A 141 16.41 38.45 11.06
C LEU A 141 16.87 39.83 11.54
N ALA A 142 16.12 40.89 11.25
CA ALA A 142 16.43 42.25 11.69
C ALA A 142 16.45 42.38 13.22
N GLU A 143 15.50 41.75 13.90
CA GLU A 143 15.47 41.69 15.37
C GLU A 143 16.68 40.93 15.93
N SER A 144 17.04 39.80 15.31
CA SER A 144 18.21 39.03 15.71
C SER A 144 19.50 39.82 15.54
N LEU A 145 19.62 40.58 14.45
CA LEU A 145 20.78 41.44 14.16
C LEU A 145 20.89 42.61 15.12
N ARG A 146 19.77 43.27 15.41
CA ARG A 146 19.71 44.39 16.37
C ARG A 146 20.12 43.96 17.78
N ASP A 147 19.71 42.76 18.19
CA ASP A 147 20.00 42.22 19.52
C ASP A 147 21.40 41.54 19.58
N ALA A 148 22.09 41.40 18.43
CA ALA A 148 23.38 40.72 18.35
C ALA A 148 24.55 41.62 18.81
N PRO A 149 25.65 41.03 19.33
CA PRO A 149 26.88 41.76 19.65
C PRO A 149 27.45 42.56 18.46
N PRO A 150 28.17 43.68 18.69
CA PRO A 150 28.70 44.53 17.62
C PRO A 150 29.62 43.79 16.63
N ASP A 151 30.40 42.82 17.09
CA ASP A 151 31.28 42.01 16.24
C ASP A 151 30.48 41.11 15.28
N VAL A 152 29.30 40.63 15.70
CA VAL A 152 28.38 39.84 14.87
C VAL A 152 27.76 40.72 13.79
N GLN A 153 27.38 41.96 14.13
CA GLN A 153 26.83 42.93 13.16
C GLN A 153 27.83 43.26 12.05
N VAL A 154 29.08 43.55 12.42
CA VAL A 154 30.17 43.82 11.44
C VAL A 154 30.43 42.60 10.54
N ARG A 155 30.43 41.38 11.11
CA ARG A 155 30.58 40.15 10.33
C ARG A 155 29.42 39.92 9.36
N PHE A 156 28.20 40.24 9.77
CA PHE A 156 27.02 40.14 8.92
C PHE A 156 27.05 41.14 7.76
N GLU A 157 27.39 42.40 8.03
CA GLU A 157 27.59 43.43 6.99
C GLU A 157 28.68 43.02 6.01
N SER A 158 29.84 42.59 6.52
CA SER A 158 30.94 42.10 5.68
C SER A 158 30.55 40.88 4.86
N ALA A 159 29.74 39.95 5.39
CA ALA A 159 29.26 38.79 4.64
C ALA A 159 28.36 39.20 3.46
N ILE A 160 27.46 40.17 3.68
CA ILE A 160 26.58 40.69 2.62
C ILE A 160 27.37 41.46 1.55
N GLU A 161 28.35 42.27 1.96
CA GLU A 161 29.14 43.09 1.03
C GLU A 161 30.15 42.25 0.21
N SER A 162 30.68 41.17 0.79
CA SER A 162 31.78 40.41 0.19
C SER A 162 31.36 39.33 -0.81
N LYS A 163 30.07 38.97 -0.88
CA LYS A 163 29.59 37.86 -1.71
C LYS A 163 28.34 38.22 -2.50
N ASP A 164 28.44 38.13 -3.83
CA ASP A 164 27.27 37.90 -4.67
C ASP A 164 26.69 36.52 -4.35
N GLY A 165 25.55 36.46 -3.65
CA GLY A 165 24.82 35.23 -3.37
C GLY A 165 25.14 34.56 -2.03
N VAL A 166 25.12 35.31 -0.92
CA VAL A 166 25.19 34.73 0.43
C VAL A 166 24.02 33.76 0.65
N GLU A 167 24.31 32.51 0.97
CA GLU A 167 23.30 31.53 1.34
C GLU A 167 22.77 31.79 2.76
N LEU A 168 21.52 31.42 3.02
CA LEU A 168 20.89 31.60 4.33
C LEU A 168 21.69 30.93 5.47
N ASP A 169 22.38 29.82 5.18
CA ASP A 169 23.18 29.09 6.17
C ASP A 169 24.40 29.88 6.64
N ASP A 170 25.08 30.58 5.73
CA ASP A 170 26.20 31.47 6.05
C ASP A 170 25.74 32.58 7.01
N ILE A 171 24.54 33.13 6.76
CA ILE A 171 23.92 34.16 7.60
C ILE A 171 23.61 33.61 9.00
N ILE A 172 22.94 32.46 9.09
CA ILE A 172 22.52 31.90 10.39
C ILE A 172 23.72 31.51 11.25
N ASN A 173 24.80 31.02 10.65
CA ASN A 173 26.02 30.63 11.34
C ASN A 173 26.78 31.80 11.98
N ILE A 174 26.49 33.05 11.59
CA ILE A 174 27.07 34.24 12.22
C ILE A 174 26.41 34.53 13.57
N PHE A 175 25.13 34.19 13.74
CA PHE A 175 24.39 34.48 14.97
C PHE A 175 24.80 33.60 16.16
N PRO A 176 24.74 34.14 17.40
CA PRO A 176 25.04 33.36 18.59
C PRO A 176 24.09 32.16 18.74
N GLY A 177 24.66 30.97 18.91
CA GLY A 177 23.91 29.71 18.97
C GLY A 177 23.32 29.26 17.62
N HIS A 178 23.81 29.82 16.50
CA HIS A 178 23.48 29.46 15.13
C HIS A 178 21.97 29.43 14.88
N ARG A 179 21.24 30.46 15.35
CA ARG A 179 19.78 30.54 15.22
C ARG A 179 19.26 31.96 15.26
N LEU A 180 18.13 32.17 14.59
CA LEU A 180 17.35 33.41 14.67
C LEU A 180 16.51 33.46 15.95
N LYS A 181 16.14 34.67 16.36
CA LYS A 181 15.22 34.92 17.48
C LYS A 181 13.90 34.18 17.26
N GLY A 182 13.45 33.47 18.29
CA GLY A 182 12.26 32.62 18.24
C GLY A 182 12.45 31.25 17.57
N ALA A 183 13.61 30.96 16.97
CA ALA A 183 13.90 29.62 16.47
C ALA A 183 14.10 28.65 17.63
N TRP A 184 13.50 27.47 17.53
CA TRP A 184 13.55 26.50 18.62
C TRP A 184 14.90 25.81 18.74
N LEU A 185 15.42 25.34 17.59
CA LEU A 185 16.64 24.56 17.50
C LEU A 185 17.74 25.35 16.78
N SER A 186 19.02 25.07 17.07
CA SER A 186 20.16 25.62 16.32
C SER A 186 20.23 25.06 14.89
N ARG A 187 21.00 25.71 14.00
CA ARG A 187 21.16 25.25 12.61
C ARG A 187 21.81 23.87 12.51
N ASP A 188 22.83 23.65 13.31
CA ASP A 188 23.72 22.49 13.36
C ASP A 188 23.22 21.33 14.25
N THR A 189 22.05 21.45 14.87
CA THR A 189 21.56 20.41 15.77
C THR A 189 21.00 19.18 15.05
N HIS A 190 21.17 18.02 15.69
CA HIS A 190 20.56 16.76 15.32
C HIS A 190 19.29 16.43 16.13
N ALA A 191 18.77 17.36 16.93
CA ALA A 191 17.59 17.11 17.78
C ALA A 191 16.33 16.69 16.99
N HIS A 192 16.21 17.08 15.71
CA HIS A 192 15.12 16.61 14.85
C HIS A 192 15.14 15.10 14.58
N TRP A 193 16.29 14.43 14.71
CA TRP A 193 16.35 12.97 14.65
C TRP A 193 15.68 12.30 15.85
N VAL A 194 15.75 12.92 17.03
CA VAL A 194 15.02 12.44 18.22
C VAL A 194 13.52 12.58 18.02
N MET A 195 13.07 13.69 17.39
CA MET A 195 11.67 13.88 17.03
C MET A 195 11.20 12.87 15.98
N ALA A 196 12.02 12.58 14.97
CA ALA A 196 11.75 11.54 13.99
C ALA A 196 11.62 10.16 14.65
N LEU A 197 12.52 9.80 15.56
CA LEU A 197 12.44 8.56 16.32
C LEU A 197 11.17 8.49 17.19
N ALA A 198 10.81 9.58 17.86
CA ALA A 198 9.58 9.66 18.64
C ALA A 198 8.32 9.50 17.76
N ALA A 199 8.30 10.13 16.58
CA ALA A 199 7.23 9.95 15.61
C ALA A 199 7.15 8.49 15.12
N THR A 200 8.28 7.88 14.74
CA THR A 200 8.34 6.46 14.36
C THR A 200 7.75 5.57 15.45
N ALA A 201 8.15 5.76 16.71
CA ALA A 201 7.62 4.98 17.83
C ALA A 201 6.11 5.17 18.01
N ALA A 202 5.62 6.42 17.97
CA ALA A 202 4.21 6.74 18.12
C ALA A 202 3.35 6.11 17.01
N TYR A 203 3.75 6.27 15.74
CA TYR A 203 3.04 5.69 14.61
C TYR A 203 3.11 4.17 14.57
N LEU A 204 4.26 3.58 14.94
CA LEU A 204 4.39 2.12 15.03
C LEU A 204 3.43 1.56 16.09
N VAL A 205 3.39 2.15 17.29
CA VAL A 205 2.46 1.75 18.35
C VAL A 205 1.01 1.85 17.85
N PHE A 206 0.66 2.97 17.22
CA PHE A 206 -0.68 3.16 16.64
C PHE A 206 -1.03 2.10 15.60
N PHE A 207 -0.11 1.79 14.67
CA PHE A 207 -0.33 0.75 13.67
C PHE A 207 -0.42 -0.65 14.29
N MET A 208 0.30 -0.92 15.37
CA MET A 208 0.18 -2.20 16.10
C MET A 208 -1.18 -2.35 16.78
N PHE A 209 -1.76 -1.27 17.31
CA PHE A 209 -3.15 -1.32 17.79
C PHE A 209 -4.12 -1.60 16.64
N LEU A 210 -3.92 -0.98 15.47
CA LEU A 210 -4.71 -1.26 14.27
C LEU A 210 -4.53 -2.71 13.78
N ALA A 211 -3.36 -3.32 13.97
CA ALA A 211 -2.98 -4.66 13.53
C ALA A 211 -3.14 -5.77 14.59
N SER A 212 -3.74 -5.49 15.75
CA SER A 212 -3.89 -6.46 16.86
C SER A 212 -4.74 -7.73 16.58
N ASP A 213 -5.24 -7.92 15.35
CA ASP A 213 -5.91 -9.12 14.81
C ASP A 213 -4.91 -10.01 14.08
N GLY A 214 -3.63 -9.63 14.07
CA GLY A 214 -2.57 -10.33 13.35
C GLY A 214 -2.51 -9.98 11.87
N SER A 215 -3.16 -8.90 11.42
CA SER A 215 -3.15 -8.51 10.01
C SER A 215 -1.78 -8.05 9.49
N ALA A 216 -0.86 -7.69 10.39
CA ALA A 216 0.52 -7.36 10.06
C ALA A 216 1.42 -7.57 11.29
N LYS A 217 2.68 -7.97 11.06
CA LYS A 217 3.68 -8.09 12.13
C LYS A 217 4.38 -6.75 12.37
N PRO A 218 4.84 -6.46 13.60
CA PRO A 218 5.58 -5.23 13.90
C PRO A 218 6.83 -5.06 13.05
N THR A 219 7.54 -6.15 12.77
CA THR A 219 8.75 -6.17 11.94
C THR A 219 8.47 -5.76 10.51
N ASP A 220 7.33 -6.20 9.97
CA ASP A 220 6.95 -5.93 8.59
C ASP A 220 6.53 -4.46 8.42
N VAL A 221 5.75 -3.94 9.37
CA VAL A 221 5.38 -2.52 9.43
C VAL A 221 6.61 -1.63 9.53
N LEU A 222 7.56 -1.97 10.41
CA LEU A 222 8.81 -1.23 10.54
C LEU A 222 9.66 -1.31 9.26
N ALA A 223 9.80 -2.52 8.68
CA ALA A 223 10.59 -2.73 7.47
C ALA A 223 10.04 -1.95 6.27
N VAL A 224 8.73 -1.91 6.09
CA VAL A 224 8.08 -1.14 5.02
C VAL A 224 8.27 0.36 5.22
N GLY A 225 8.07 0.85 6.44
CA GLY A 225 8.34 2.26 6.77
C GLY A 225 9.79 2.64 6.51
N LEU A 226 10.75 1.82 6.94
CA LEU A 226 12.19 2.05 6.71
C LEU A 226 12.55 1.97 5.22
N PHE A 227 11.99 1.02 4.48
CA PHE A 227 12.21 0.89 3.03
C PHE A 227 11.81 2.17 2.32
N THR A 228 10.60 2.68 2.56
CA THR A 228 10.12 3.89 1.90
C THR A 228 10.89 5.14 2.37
N ALA A 229 11.23 5.23 3.66
CA ALA A 229 12.02 6.32 4.23
C ALA A 229 13.45 6.41 3.66
N THR A 230 14.03 5.28 3.28
CA THR A 230 15.43 5.21 2.83
C THR A 230 15.54 5.00 1.31
N VAL A 231 15.22 3.78 0.84
CA VAL A 231 15.27 3.42 -0.58
C VAL A 231 14.31 4.28 -1.38
N GLY A 232 13.08 4.50 -0.88
CA GLY A 232 12.10 5.33 -1.57
C GLY A 232 12.56 6.77 -1.79
N ILE A 233 12.97 7.46 -0.72
CA ILE A 233 13.54 8.80 -0.80
C ILE A 233 14.81 8.84 -1.67
N GLY A 234 15.69 7.84 -1.53
CA GLY A 234 16.89 7.72 -2.38
C GLY A 234 16.57 7.64 -3.87
N VAL A 235 15.54 6.86 -4.25
CA VAL A 235 15.05 6.78 -5.63
C VAL A 235 14.51 8.13 -6.10
N LEU A 236 13.75 8.85 -5.27
CA LEU A 236 13.26 10.19 -5.64
C LEU A 236 14.38 11.19 -5.87
N LEU A 237 15.37 11.23 -4.97
CA LEU A 237 16.53 12.09 -5.12
C LEU A 237 17.32 11.76 -6.39
N LEU A 238 17.45 10.48 -6.72
CA LEU A 238 18.07 10.05 -7.98
C LEU A 238 17.26 10.50 -9.20
N VAL A 239 15.93 10.32 -9.18
CA VAL A 239 15.04 10.78 -10.26
C VAL A 239 15.14 12.30 -10.44
N GLN A 240 15.12 13.06 -9.35
CA GLN A 240 15.28 14.52 -9.35
C GLN A 240 16.65 14.94 -9.89
N PHE A 241 17.73 14.24 -9.49
CA PHE A 241 19.06 14.49 -9.99
C PHE A 241 19.16 14.27 -11.51
N ILE A 242 18.65 13.14 -12.01
CA ILE A 242 18.64 12.83 -13.45
C ILE A 242 17.77 13.85 -14.19
N ALA A 243 16.58 14.16 -13.69
CA ALA A 243 15.68 15.16 -14.24
C ALA A 243 16.40 16.53 -14.36
N SER A 244 17.02 17.01 -13.29
CA SER A 244 17.80 18.25 -13.28
C SER A 244 18.96 18.20 -14.29
N ALA A 245 19.70 17.09 -14.37
CA ALA A 245 20.83 16.94 -15.30
C ALA A 245 20.40 16.91 -16.78
N THR A 246 19.15 16.54 -17.06
CA THR A 246 18.56 16.56 -18.40
C THR A 246 17.88 17.89 -18.77
N GLY A 247 17.62 18.76 -17.79
CA GLY A 247 17.07 20.09 -17.98
C GLY A 247 17.95 20.94 -18.91
N GLY A 248 17.37 21.47 -19.99
CA GLY A 248 18.09 22.33 -20.94
C GLY A 248 18.77 21.62 -22.12
N ARG A 249 18.77 20.28 -22.17
CA ARG A 249 19.30 19.52 -23.33
C ARG A 249 18.17 19.11 -24.27
N PHE A 250 18.40 19.22 -25.58
CA PHE A 250 17.50 18.69 -26.61
C PHE A 250 18.06 17.37 -27.12
N PHE A 251 17.31 16.30 -26.95
CA PHE A 251 17.64 14.98 -27.49
C PHE A 251 16.79 14.73 -28.72
N VAL A 252 17.42 14.50 -29.87
CA VAL A 252 16.75 14.15 -31.13
C VAL A 252 17.10 12.71 -31.46
N GLY A 253 16.11 11.84 -31.56
CA GLY A 253 16.32 10.43 -31.88
C GLY A 253 15.04 9.60 -31.83
N LYS A 254 15.17 8.30 -32.12
CA LYS A 254 14.09 7.31 -32.01
C LYS A 254 14.54 6.18 -31.07
N GLY A 255 13.59 5.53 -30.39
CA GLY A 255 13.86 4.35 -29.55
C GLY A 255 13.59 4.57 -28.06
N LEU A 256 13.71 3.48 -27.30
CA LEU A 256 13.36 3.42 -25.87
C LEU A 256 14.16 4.40 -25.01
N LEU A 257 15.45 4.60 -25.31
CA LEU A 257 16.30 5.54 -24.57
C LEU A 257 15.80 6.99 -24.66
N ILE A 258 15.37 7.43 -25.86
CA ILE A 258 14.84 8.78 -26.06
C ILE A 258 13.50 8.94 -25.34
N LEU A 259 12.67 7.89 -25.32
CA LEU A 259 11.43 7.90 -24.54
C LEU A 259 11.70 8.04 -23.04
N LEU A 260 12.68 7.31 -22.49
CA LEU A 260 13.08 7.43 -21.09
C LEU A 260 13.61 8.83 -20.76
N LEU A 261 14.48 9.40 -21.62
CA LEU A 261 14.94 10.78 -21.45
C LEU A 261 13.81 11.80 -21.55
N ALA A 262 12.81 11.56 -22.39
CA ALA A 262 11.62 12.40 -22.49
C ALA A 262 10.78 12.35 -21.19
N VAL A 263 10.67 11.19 -20.55
CA VAL A 263 10.04 11.05 -19.22
C VAL A 263 10.79 11.85 -18.17
N PHE A 264 12.12 11.71 -18.06
CA PHE A 264 12.91 12.50 -17.11
C PHE A 264 12.82 14.01 -17.37
N LYS A 265 12.79 14.42 -18.64
CA LYS A 265 12.60 15.83 -19.01
C LYS A 265 11.21 16.34 -18.64
N PHE A 266 10.18 15.52 -18.80
CA PHE A 266 8.83 15.85 -18.37
C PHE A 266 8.74 16.02 -16.85
N ILE A 267 9.41 15.14 -16.10
CA ILE A 267 9.54 15.27 -14.65
C ILE A 267 10.27 16.57 -14.30
N ALA A 268 11.40 16.87 -14.96
CA ALA A 268 12.17 18.11 -14.74
C ALA A 268 11.32 19.36 -15.00
N PHE A 269 10.58 19.37 -16.11
CA PHE A 269 9.63 20.43 -16.44
C PHE A 269 8.57 20.60 -15.34
N SER A 270 8.01 19.48 -14.85
CA SER A 270 7.00 19.50 -13.79
C SER A 270 7.55 20.03 -12.46
N TYR A 271 8.78 19.66 -12.08
CA TYR A 271 9.45 20.22 -10.90
C TYR A 271 9.71 21.72 -11.03
N ASN A 272 10.20 22.17 -12.20
CA ASN A 272 10.41 23.59 -12.46
C ASN A 272 9.08 24.36 -12.40
N ALA A 273 8.02 23.80 -12.98
CA ALA A 273 6.68 24.36 -12.90
C ALA A 273 6.19 24.47 -11.44
N ALA A 274 6.48 23.46 -10.62
CA ALA A 274 6.11 23.41 -9.21
C ALA A 274 6.90 24.41 -8.35
N MET A 275 8.19 24.61 -8.60
CA MET A 275 9.06 25.39 -7.71
C MET A 275 9.24 26.86 -8.11
N ASP A 276 8.98 27.21 -9.37
CA ASP A 276 9.13 28.59 -9.86
C ASP A 276 8.08 29.52 -9.19
N PRO A 277 8.50 30.56 -8.44
CA PRO A 277 7.60 31.44 -7.71
C PRO A 277 6.65 32.25 -8.61
N GLU A 278 7.04 32.51 -9.86
CA GLU A 278 6.26 33.29 -10.82
C GLU A 278 5.08 32.50 -11.40
N ASN A 279 5.18 31.16 -11.38
CA ASN A 279 4.18 30.31 -12.03
C ASN A 279 2.84 30.28 -11.30
N GLY A 280 1.77 30.63 -12.02
CA GLY A 280 0.34 30.58 -11.64
C GLY A 280 -0.09 29.35 -10.82
N PHE A 281 -1.22 29.44 -10.10
CA PHE A 281 -1.79 28.31 -9.36
C PHE A 281 -1.92 27.06 -10.24
N LEU A 282 -2.50 27.18 -11.44
CA LEU A 282 -2.74 26.03 -12.32
C LEU A 282 -1.45 25.34 -12.76
N LEU A 283 -0.43 26.09 -13.17
CA LEU A 283 0.83 25.53 -13.62
C LEU A 283 1.61 24.90 -12.45
N SER A 284 1.60 25.55 -11.28
CA SER A 284 2.15 24.97 -10.05
C SER A 284 1.42 23.67 -9.68
N PHE A 285 0.09 23.63 -9.79
CA PHE A 285 -0.72 22.44 -9.50
C PHE A 285 -0.41 21.28 -10.42
N VAL A 286 -0.31 21.53 -11.73
CA VAL A 286 0.14 20.51 -12.69
C VAL A 286 1.55 20.04 -12.34
N GLY A 287 2.45 20.97 -12.02
CA GLY A 287 3.83 20.68 -11.63
C GLY A 287 3.93 19.80 -10.38
N PHE A 288 3.25 20.17 -9.29
CA PHE A 288 3.23 19.39 -8.06
C PHE A 288 2.52 18.04 -8.26
N THR A 289 1.43 17.98 -9.01
CA THR A 289 0.72 16.71 -9.25
C THR A 289 1.56 15.71 -10.06
N LEU A 290 2.16 16.16 -11.16
CA LEU A 290 2.85 15.28 -12.11
C LEU A 290 4.35 15.11 -11.82
N GLY A 291 4.97 16.08 -11.15
CA GLY A 291 6.38 16.05 -10.76
C GLY A 291 6.59 15.43 -9.38
N VAL A 292 5.90 15.97 -8.36
CA VAL A 292 6.06 15.55 -6.96
C VAL A 292 5.09 14.40 -6.65
N GLY A 293 3.78 14.67 -6.62
CA GLY A 293 2.74 13.71 -6.25
C GLY A 293 2.82 12.38 -7.00
N LEU A 294 2.99 12.39 -8.32
CA LEU A 294 3.10 11.16 -9.11
C LEU A 294 4.30 10.31 -8.68
N CYS A 295 5.47 10.92 -8.54
CA CYS A 295 6.69 10.21 -8.18
C CYS A 295 6.60 9.69 -6.74
N GLU A 296 6.11 10.51 -5.81
CA GLU A 296 6.02 10.15 -4.40
C GLU A 296 4.98 9.06 -4.14
N GLU A 297 3.78 9.18 -4.70
CA GLU A 297 2.75 8.14 -4.54
C GLU A 297 3.19 6.82 -5.18
N LEU A 298 3.90 6.86 -6.32
CA LEU A 298 4.43 5.64 -6.96
C LEU A 298 5.47 4.94 -6.09
N VAL A 299 6.42 5.70 -5.53
CA VAL A 299 7.44 5.18 -4.62
C VAL A 299 6.79 4.58 -3.37
N LYS A 300 5.83 5.27 -2.76
CA LYS A 300 5.09 4.78 -1.59
C LYS A 300 4.24 3.54 -1.90
N ALA A 301 3.72 3.41 -3.12
CA ALA A 301 2.94 2.25 -3.56
C ALA A 301 3.79 1.00 -3.88
N THR A 302 5.09 1.17 -4.16
CA THR A 302 6.00 0.09 -4.54
C THR A 302 5.97 -1.13 -3.60
N PRO A 303 6.13 -0.99 -2.26
CA PRO A 303 6.05 -2.14 -1.36
C PRO A 303 4.67 -2.82 -1.37
N LEU A 304 3.60 -2.08 -1.70
CA LEU A 304 2.23 -2.60 -1.73
C LEU A 304 1.99 -3.51 -2.94
N PHE A 305 2.55 -3.17 -4.11
CA PHE A 305 2.44 -4.00 -5.30
C PHE A 305 3.08 -5.38 -5.13
N ARG A 306 4.14 -5.47 -4.32
CA ARG A 306 4.72 -6.76 -3.94
C ARG A 306 3.89 -7.46 -2.87
N HIS A 307 3.44 -6.74 -1.85
CA HIS A 307 2.73 -7.34 -0.72
C HIS A 307 1.36 -7.92 -1.10
N ARG A 308 0.67 -7.35 -2.09
CA ARG A 308 -0.68 -7.77 -2.52
C ARG A 308 -0.82 -9.26 -2.85
N SER A 309 0.26 -9.93 -3.24
CA SER A 309 0.24 -11.35 -3.64
C SER A 309 0.46 -12.31 -2.48
N THR A 310 0.87 -11.80 -1.31
CA THR A 310 1.04 -12.58 -0.08
C THR A 310 -0.31 -12.88 0.58
N ASP A 311 -0.36 -13.89 1.46
CA ASP A 311 -1.61 -14.24 2.15
C ASP A 311 -2.14 -13.10 3.04
N GLU A 312 -1.26 -12.36 3.72
CA GLU A 312 -1.63 -11.18 4.50
C GLU A 312 -2.15 -10.03 3.59
N GLY A 313 -1.48 -9.82 2.44
CA GLY A 313 -1.86 -8.80 1.45
C GLY A 313 -3.13 -9.12 0.65
N LYS A 314 -3.64 -10.37 0.73
CA LYS A 314 -4.98 -10.73 0.22
C LYS A 314 -6.11 -10.20 1.08
N THR A 315 -5.83 -9.75 2.31
CA THR A 315 -6.78 -9.05 3.18
C THR A 315 -6.61 -7.54 3.04
N TRP A 316 -7.71 -6.78 3.08
CA TRP A 316 -7.61 -5.32 2.94
C TRP A 316 -6.89 -4.70 4.13
N ARG A 317 -7.04 -5.27 5.34
CA ARG A 317 -6.45 -4.75 6.57
C ARG A 317 -4.93 -4.84 6.53
N GLY A 318 -4.38 -5.99 6.12
CA GLY A 318 -2.94 -6.16 5.96
C GLY A 318 -2.35 -5.17 4.96
N LEU A 319 -2.98 -5.07 3.77
CA LEU A 319 -2.54 -4.13 2.74
C LEU A 319 -2.67 -2.67 3.19
N PHE A 320 -3.76 -2.32 3.89
CA PHE A 320 -4.00 -0.98 4.43
C PHE A 320 -2.94 -0.58 5.46
N ILE A 321 -2.59 -1.45 6.41
CA ILE A 321 -1.56 -1.18 7.42
C ILE A 321 -0.18 -1.03 6.76
N TRP A 322 0.14 -1.84 5.75
CA TRP A 322 1.34 -1.64 4.94
C TRP A 322 1.34 -0.29 4.21
N GLY A 323 0.19 0.14 3.69
CA GLY A 323 -0.01 1.45 3.09
C GLY A 323 0.27 2.59 4.07
N LEU A 324 -0.36 2.54 5.25
CA LEU A 324 -0.13 3.51 6.32
C LEU A 324 1.35 3.57 6.72
N ALA A 325 2.00 2.42 6.88
CA ALA A 325 3.40 2.31 7.25
C ALA A 325 4.34 2.92 6.20
N SER A 326 4.10 2.62 4.93
CA SER A 326 4.86 3.17 3.80
C SER A 326 4.76 4.70 3.77
N GLY A 327 3.53 5.24 3.87
CA GLY A 327 3.30 6.68 3.89
C GLY A 327 3.90 7.37 5.11
N ALA A 328 3.79 6.77 6.30
CA ALA A 328 4.39 7.33 7.51
C ALA A 328 5.92 7.35 7.44
N GLY A 329 6.55 6.27 6.96
CA GLY A 329 7.99 6.22 6.75
C GLY A 329 8.47 7.33 5.80
N PHE A 330 7.74 7.54 4.71
CA PHE A 330 7.99 8.65 3.79
C PHE A 330 7.91 10.02 4.48
N GLY A 331 6.79 10.30 5.15
CA GLY A 331 6.57 11.60 5.81
C GLY A 331 7.59 11.89 6.93
N ILE A 332 8.07 10.86 7.64
CA ILE A 332 9.13 11.01 8.65
C ILE A 332 10.46 11.39 8.00
N ALA A 333 10.81 10.75 6.88
CA ALA A 333 12.03 11.07 6.15
C ALA A 333 12.00 12.49 5.57
N GLU A 334 10.87 12.91 5.02
CA GLU A 334 10.67 14.31 4.63
C GLU A 334 10.78 15.25 5.84
N GLY A 335 10.17 14.91 6.97
CA GLY A 335 10.28 15.67 8.21
C GLY A 335 11.74 15.91 8.62
N ILE A 336 12.60 14.90 8.48
CA ILE A 336 14.05 15.01 8.71
C ILE A 336 14.69 15.98 7.70
N LEU A 337 14.48 15.76 6.39
CA LEU A 337 15.09 16.56 5.34
C LEU A 337 14.70 18.04 5.43
N TYR A 338 13.40 18.31 5.63
CA TYR A 338 12.91 19.69 5.77
C TYR A 338 13.40 20.33 7.07
N SER A 339 13.46 19.58 8.17
CA SER A 339 13.98 20.10 9.43
C SER A 339 15.43 20.56 9.30
N GLY A 340 16.29 19.70 8.74
CA GLY A 340 17.69 20.01 8.53
C GLY A 340 17.91 21.15 7.54
N ARG A 341 17.14 21.20 6.43
CA ARG A 341 17.36 22.20 5.38
C ARG A 341 16.70 23.54 5.65
N TYR A 342 15.49 23.58 6.19
CA TYR A 342 14.67 24.81 6.22
C TYR A 342 14.26 25.28 7.61
N TYR A 343 14.22 24.42 8.64
CA TYR A 343 13.64 24.79 9.94
C TYR A 343 14.66 25.00 11.05
N ASN A 344 15.70 24.18 11.12
CA ASN A 344 16.78 24.34 12.08
C ASN A 344 17.41 25.73 11.96
N GLY A 345 17.50 26.44 13.09
CA GLY A 345 18.00 27.82 13.15
C GLY A 345 16.99 28.88 12.71
N VAL A 346 15.85 28.50 12.13
CA VAL A 346 14.90 29.42 11.49
C VAL A 346 13.53 29.41 12.15
N SER A 347 12.95 28.24 12.43
CA SER A 347 11.52 28.13 12.75
C SER A 347 11.26 27.84 14.23
N GLY A 348 10.10 28.28 14.71
CA GLY A 348 9.62 27.96 16.06
C GLY A 348 9.22 26.48 16.21
N PRO A 349 8.86 26.03 17.43
CA PRO A 349 8.56 24.62 17.68
C PRO A 349 7.36 24.08 16.90
N GLY A 350 6.38 24.95 16.58
CA GLY A 350 5.14 24.56 15.91
C GLY A 350 5.35 23.80 14.60
N ILE A 351 6.32 24.22 13.76
CA ILE A 351 6.54 23.58 12.46
C ILE A 351 6.98 22.12 12.60
N TYR A 352 7.70 21.79 13.67
CA TYR A 352 8.17 20.42 13.92
C TYR A 352 7.00 19.50 14.30
N PHE A 353 6.01 20.01 15.06
CA PHE A 353 4.77 19.29 15.31
C PHE A 353 3.96 19.10 14.03
N VAL A 354 3.82 20.15 13.20
CA VAL A 354 3.16 20.02 11.90
C VAL A 354 3.85 18.95 11.05
N ARG A 355 5.18 18.96 10.98
CA ARG A 355 5.94 18.04 10.12
C ARG A 355 5.97 16.60 10.63
N PHE A 356 6.26 16.37 11.91
CA PHE A 356 6.40 15.02 12.46
C PHE A 356 5.08 14.41 12.94
N VAL A 357 4.01 15.20 13.08
CA VAL A 357 2.68 14.69 13.44
C VAL A 357 1.73 14.82 12.26
N SER A 358 1.42 16.03 11.80
CA SER A 358 0.39 16.23 10.79
C SER A 358 0.80 15.73 9.40
N CYS A 359 1.95 16.15 8.87
CA CYS A 359 2.40 15.70 7.55
C CYS A 359 2.55 14.17 7.52
N VAL A 360 3.18 13.55 8.54
CA VAL A 360 3.29 12.08 8.64
C VAL A 360 1.93 11.39 8.55
N ALA A 361 0.91 11.88 9.28
CA ALA A 361 -0.45 11.36 9.19
C ALA A 361 -1.05 11.54 7.79
N LEU A 362 -0.82 12.68 7.15
CA LEU A 362 -1.35 12.96 5.82
C LEU A 362 -0.74 12.02 4.76
N HIS A 363 0.59 11.81 4.76
CA HIS A 363 1.22 10.82 3.88
C HIS A 363 0.73 9.40 4.19
N ALA A 364 0.56 9.03 5.47
CA ALA A 364 -0.01 7.75 5.84
C ALA A 364 -1.43 7.58 5.28
N VAL A 365 -2.29 8.59 5.38
CA VAL A 365 -3.67 8.58 4.83
C VAL A 365 -3.68 8.42 3.31
N TRP A 366 -2.82 9.14 2.60
CA TRP A 366 -2.69 9.01 1.15
C TRP A 366 -2.26 7.60 0.75
N SER A 367 -1.21 7.04 1.36
CA SER A 367 -0.74 5.69 1.06
C SER A 367 -1.68 4.58 1.56
N GLY A 368 -2.40 4.80 2.65
CA GLY A 368 -3.49 3.93 3.08
C GLY A 368 -4.66 3.92 2.08
N SER A 369 -4.97 5.08 1.49
CA SER A 369 -5.99 5.19 0.43
C SER A 369 -5.56 4.48 -0.86
N VAL A 370 -4.27 4.59 -1.23
CA VAL A 370 -3.65 3.80 -2.30
C VAL A 370 -3.83 2.31 -2.01
N ALA A 371 -3.51 1.85 -0.80
CA ALA A 371 -3.64 0.44 -0.43
C ALA A 371 -5.08 -0.09 -0.53
N ILE A 372 -6.07 0.65 -0.04
CA ILE A 372 -7.47 0.24 -0.14
C ILE A 372 -7.92 0.22 -1.61
N THR A 373 -7.54 1.23 -2.40
CA THR A 373 -7.88 1.27 -3.83
C THR A 373 -7.23 0.11 -4.58
N LEU A 374 -5.97 -0.23 -4.26
CA LEU A 374 -5.28 -1.40 -4.79
C LEU A 374 -6.03 -2.70 -4.47
N TYR A 375 -6.54 -2.84 -3.24
CA TYR A 375 -7.35 -3.99 -2.83
C TYR A 375 -8.65 -4.10 -3.63
N LEU A 376 -9.38 -2.99 -3.75
CA LEU A 376 -10.66 -2.91 -4.47
C LEU A 376 -10.49 -3.17 -5.97
N CYS A 377 -9.39 -2.71 -6.55
CA CYS A 377 -9.09 -2.81 -7.97
C CYS A 377 -8.10 -3.93 -8.33
N ARG A 378 -7.84 -4.88 -7.42
CA ARG A 378 -6.79 -5.92 -7.62
C ARG A 378 -6.97 -6.73 -8.91
N GLY A 379 -8.22 -6.96 -9.30
CA GLY A 379 -8.56 -7.68 -10.53
C GLY A 379 -8.11 -6.98 -11.83
N LEU A 380 -7.75 -5.69 -11.76
CA LEU A 380 -7.09 -4.98 -12.88
C LEU A 380 -5.63 -5.43 -13.05
N PHE A 381 -4.94 -5.72 -11.95
CA PHE A 381 -3.54 -6.14 -11.95
C PHE A 381 -3.39 -7.62 -12.28
N ASP A 382 -4.37 -8.45 -11.89
CA ASP A 382 -4.33 -9.89 -12.17
C ASP A 382 -4.58 -10.21 -13.66
N ARG A 383 -5.12 -9.24 -14.42
CA ARG A 383 -5.30 -9.34 -15.88
C ARG A 383 -4.16 -8.74 -16.69
N ALA A 384 -3.16 -8.14 -16.03
CA ALA A 384 -2.06 -7.47 -16.71
C ALA A 384 -1.02 -8.52 -17.14
N GLU A 385 -0.97 -8.81 -18.44
CA GLU A 385 -0.03 -9.78 -19.00
C GLU A 385 1.32 -9.13 -19.33
N HIS A 386 1.31 -7.84 -19.69
CA HIS A 386 2.50 -7.10 -20.09
C HIS A 386 2.76 -5.92 -19.15
N TRP A 387 4.01 -5.48 -19.04
CA TRP A 387 4.37 -4.37 -18.15
C TRP A 387 3.61 -3.06 -18.46
N ARG A 388 3.26 -2.81 -19.72
CA ARG A 388 2.51 -1.62 -20.14
C ARG A 388 1.06 -1.65 -19.65
N ASP A 389 0.51 -2.84 -19.42
CA ASP A 389 -0.87 -3.02 -18.94
C ASP A 389 -0.99 -2.58 -17.48
N TRP A 390 0.13 -2.40 -16.77
CA TRP A 390 0.18 -1.85 -15.43
C TRP A 390 0.03 -0.32 -15.37
N ILE A 391 0.26 0.41 -16.47
CA ILE A 391 0.26 1.87 -16.46
C ILE A 391 -1.09 2.41 -15.98
N VAL A 392 -2.20 1.96 -16.59
CA VAL A 392 -3.55 2.44 -16.23
C VAL A 392 -3.95 1.99 -14.81
N PRO A 393 -3.82 0.72 -14.41
CA PRO A 393 -4.11 0.30 -13.04
C PRO A 393 -3.33 1.07 -11.97
N VAL A 394 -2.03 1.33 -12.20
CA VAL A 394 -1.21 2.13 -11.28
C VAL A 394 -1.77 3.55 -11.16
N LEU A 395 -2.04 4.22 -12.28
CA LEU A 395 -2.61 5.57 -12.28
C LEU A 395 -3.99 5.63 -11.61
N VAL A 396 -4.82 4.60 -11.77
CA VAL A 396 -6.12 4.49 -11.08
C VAL A 396 -5.93 4.43 -9.57
N VAL A 397 -4.99 3.61 -9.10
CA VAL A 397 -4.77 3.39 -7.66
C VAL A 397 -4.16 4.61 -6.97
N ILE A 398 -3.23 5.32 -7.63
CA ILE A 398 -2.57 6.49 -7.04
C ILE A 398 -3.26 7.82 -7.38
N GLY A 399 -4.19 7.84 -8.35
CA GLY A 399 -4.66 9.07 -8.98
C GLY A 399 -5.28 10.08 -8.01
N VAL A 400 -6.17 9.65 -7.13
CA VAL A 400 -6.80 10.57 -6.16
C VAL A 400 -5.79 11.07 -5.12
N PRO A 401 -5.01 10.22 -4.43
CA PRO A 401 -3.92 10.67 -3.55
C PRO A 401 -2.94 11.63 -4.24
N MET A 402 -2.51 11.31 -5.47
CA MET A 402 -1.59 12.14 -6.28
C MET A 402 -2.15 13.55 -6.53
N VAL A 403 -3.43 13.66 -6.88
CA VAL A 403 -4.10 14.94 -7.12
C VAL A 403 -4.29 15.74 -5.82
N LEU A 404 -4.72 15.09 -4.74
CA LEU A 404 -4.89 15.75 -3.44
C LEU A 404 -3.55 16.24 -2.89
N HIS A 405 -2.50 15.46 -3.07
CA HIS A 405 -1.13 15.84 -2.72
C HIS A 405 -0.70 17.08 -3.50
N GLY A 406 -0.78 17.04 -4.84
CA GLY A 406 -0.39 18.18 -5.66
C GLY A 406 -1.19 19.46 -5.36
N LEU A 407 -2.49 19.31 -5.04
CA LEU A 407 -3.35 20.41 -4.65
C LEU A 407 -2.97 20.99 -3.28
N TYR A 408 -2.60 20.13 -2.32
CA TYR A 408 -2.15 20.52 -0.99
C TYR A 408 -0.87 21.37 -1.09
N ASP A 409 0.14 20.88 -1.80
CA ASP A 409 1.42 21.58 -1.96
C ASP A 409 1.26 22.92 -2.68
N THR A 410 0.43 22.93 -3.73
CA THR A 410 0.12 24.18 -4.44
C THR A 410 -0.56 25.19 -3.53
N SER A 411 -1.48 24.73 -2.69
CA SER A 411 -2.18 25.59 -1.74
C SER A 411 -1.20 26.19 -0.73
N LEU A 412 -0.26 25.40 -0.21
CA LEU A 412 0.79 25.89 0.68
C LEU A 412 1.74 26.88 -0.01
N LYS A 413 2.19 26.56 -1.23
CA LYS A 413 3.06 27.46 -2.02
C LYS A 413 2.38 28.81 -2.30
N ARG A 414 1.07 28.81 -2.53
CA ARG A 414 0.29 30.02 -2.82
C ARG A 414 -0.27 30.71 -1.57
N ASP A 415 0.19 30.33 -0.37
CA ASP A 415 -0.29 30.83 0.91
C ASP A 415 -1.83 30.73 1.08
N MET A 416 -2.46 29.80 0.36
CA MET A 416 -3.88 29.49 0.45
C MET A 416 -4.13 28.52 1.62
N ASN A 417 -3.77 28.94 2.83
CA ASN A 417 -3.77 28.10 4.03
C ASN A 417 -5.12 27.43 4.29
N TRP A 418 -6.23 28.15 4.08
CA TRP A 418 -7.58 27.59 4.24
C TRP A 418 -7.85 26.45 3.25
N LEU A 419 -7.37 26.58 2.01
CA LEU A 419 -7.54 25.57 0.98
C LEU A 419 -6.70 24.34 1.33
N ALA A 420 -5.48 24.53 1.84
CA ALA A 420 -4.65 23.44 2.33
C ALA A 420 -5.35 22.64 3.45
N VAL A 421 -6.03 23.32 4.39
CA VAL A 421 -6.87 22.65 5.42
C VAL A 421 -8.04 21.88 4.80
N VAL A 422 -8.74 22.47 3.83
CA VAL A 422 -9.85 21.79 3.12
C VAL A 422 -9.36 20.55 2.39
N VAL A 423 -8.19 20.62 1.74
CA VAL A 423 -7.58 19.50 1.01
C VAL A 423 -7.13 18.40 1.97
N ALA A 424 -6.55 18.76 3.12
CA ALA A 424 -6.25 17.81 4.17
C ALA A 424 -7.53 17.10 4.65
N ALA A 425 -8.59 17.85 4.97
CA ALA A 425 -9.88 17.28 5.37
C ALA A 425 -10.48 16.38 4.27
N ALA A 426 -10.40 16.78 3.00
CA ALA A 426 -10.85 15.98 1.86
C ALA A 426 -10.07 14.66 1.73
N SER A 427 -8.77 14.66 2.07
CA SER A 427 -7.94 13.44 2.08
C SER A 427 -8.43 12.42 3.11
N PHE A 428 -8.81 12.87 4.31
CA PHE A 428 -9.46 12.00 5.30
C PHE A 428 -10.86 11.57 4.86
N GLY A 429 -11.64 12.47 4.28
CA GLY A 429 -12.94 12.15 3.70
C GLY A 429 -12.87 11.09 2.61
N TRP A 430 -11.83 11.12 1.79
CA TRP A 430 -11.57 10.10 0.77
C TRP A 430 -11.25 8.74 1.40
N LEU A 431 -10.36 8.69 2.39
CA LEU A 431 -10.07 7.46 3.13
C LEU A 431 -11.32 6.89 3.80
N ALA A 432 -12.18 7.76 4.35
CA ALA A 432 -13.45 7.39 4.95
C ALA A 432 -14.41 6.76 3.94
N PHE A 433 -14.53 7.40 2.77
CA PHE A 433 -15.33 6.90 1.67
C PHE A 433 -14.85 5.51 1.24
N LEU A 434 -13.54 5.33 1.04
CA LEU A 434 -12.95 4.03 0.71
C LEU A 434 -13.21 2.97 1.79
N SER A 435 -13.06 3.34 3.06
CA SER A 435 -13.33 2.45 4.19
C SER A 435 -14.81 2.03 4.24
N SER A 436 -15.74 2.94 3.95
CA SER A 436 -17.18 2.63 3.89
C SER A 436 -17.52 1.63 2.78
N ARG A 437 -16.81 1.69 1.64
CA ARG A 437 -16.97 0.74 0.54
C ARG A 437 -16.48 -0.66 0.91
N LEU A 438 -15.39 -0.76 1.66
CA LEU A 438 -14.88 -2.05 2.15
C LEU A 438 -15.88 -2.74 3.06
N TYR A 439 -16.45 -2.04 4.04
CA TYR A 439 -17.41 -2.63 4.97
C TYR A 439 -18.64 -3.18 4.24
N SER A 440 -19.15 -2.46 3.24
CA SER A 440 -20.28 -2.97 2.45
C SER A 440 -19.97 -4.26 1.68
N GLY A 441 -18.72 -4.46 1.25
CA GLY A 441 -18.29 -5.64 0.50
C GLY A 441 -18.00 -6.82 1.41
N ASP A 442 -17.20 -6.62 2.46
CA ASP A 442 -16.83 -7.66 3.42
C ASP A 442 -18.03 -8.17 4.20
N ASP A 443 -18.91 -7.27 4.66
CA ASP A 443 -20.11 -7.67 5.39
C ASP A 443 -21.04 -8.51 4.48
N ALA A 444 -21.11 -8.19 3.17
CA ALA A 444 -21.85 -8.97 2.21
C ALA A 444 -21.22 -10.35 1.95
N GLN A 445 -19.89 -10.43 1.79
CA GLN A 445 -19.19 -11.71 1.59
C GLN A 445 -19.27 -12.58 2.84
N ALA A 446 -18.99 -12.02 4.02
CA ALA A 446 -19.09 -12.73 5.30
C ALA A 446 -20.52 -13.23 5.53
N HIS A 447 -21.53 -12.43 5.19
CA HIS A 447 -22.92 -12.86 5.23
C HIS A 447 -23.19 -14.02 4.26
N GLN A 448 -22.69 -13.96 3.02
CA GLN A 448 -22.84 -15.05 2.04
C GLN A 448 -22.13 -16.34 2.50
N GLU A 449 -20.92 -16.26 3.02
CA GLU A 449 -20.17 -17.40 3.56
C GLU A 449 -20.88 -18.02 4.77
N MET A 450 -21.41 -17.18 5.66
CA MET A 450 -22.24 -17.59 6.79
C MET A 450 -23.50 -18.32 6.33
N LEU A 451 -24.22 -17.78 5.34
CA LEU A 451 -25.40 -18.42 4.76
C LEU A 451 -25.06 -19.73 4.05
N ALA A 452 -23.96 -19.78 3.31
CA ALA A 452 -23.48 -20.98 2.63
C ALA A 452 -23.12 -22.08 3.64
N GLU A 453 -22.44 -21.72 4.72
CA GLU A 453 -22.12 -22.63 5.82
C GLU A 453 -23.40 -23.11 6.53
N TYR A 454 -24.35 -22.22 6.81
CA TYR A 454 -25.65 -22.60 7.36
C TYR A 454 -26.39 -23.58 6.44
N ALA A 455 -26.38 -23.35 5.13
CA ALA A 455 -26.98 -24.26 4.15
C ALA A 455 -26.28 -25.63 4.12
N ARG A 456 -24.93 -25.67 4.20
CA ARG A 456 -24.16 -26.92 4.33
C ARG A 456 -24.54 -27.68 5.60
N ARG A 457 -24.59 -27.01 6.75
CA ARG A 457 -24.98 -27.60 8.04
C ARG A 457 -26.41 -28.14 8.01
N ARG A 458 -27.35 -27.38 7.43
CA ARG A 458 -28.76 -27.81 7.28
C ARG A 458 -28.90 -29.07 6.42
N LYS A 459 -28.11 -29.18 5.35
CA LYS A 459 -28.07 -30.40 4.51
C LYS A 459 -27.51 -31.60 5.26
N ALA A 460 -26.50 -31.41 6.11
CA ALA A 460 -25.91 -32.50 6.90
C ALA A 460 -26.83 -33.05 8.01
N MET A 461 -27.85 -32.28 8.43
CA MET A 461 -28.83 -32.69 9.44
C MET A 461 -30.05 -33.44 8.86
N ARG A 462 -30.25 -33.39 7.53
CA ARG A 462 -31.30 -34.13 6.82
C ARG A 462 -30.74 -35.44 6.29
#